data_AF-A0A9P8I9G1-F1
#
_entry.id   AF-A0A9P8I9G1-F1
#
_cell.length_a   1.000
_cell.length_b   1.000
_cell.length_c   1.000
_cell.angle_alpha   90.00
_cell.angle_beta   90.00
_cell.angle_gamma   90.00
#
_symmetry.space_group_name_H-M   'P 1'
#
loop_
_entity.id
_entity.type
_entity.pdbx_description
1 polymer ?
#
loop_
_entity_poly.entity_id
_entity_poly.type
_entity_poly.pdbx_seq_one_letter_code
_entity_poly.pdbx_strand_id
1 'polypeptide(L)'
;MGVASSSMTSYPIPKGSAGLTSKNPTESALEAPNRNQRAHCWEARDAFFKCLDESSIIDSVTNQDLAERQCGKEGVAFDENCASSWVQYFKKRRVMEHKRNETIEKLKAEGALPLPGGGSRAPSR
;
A
#
# COMPACT_ATOMS: atom_id res chain seq x y z
N MET A 1 -28.80 31.18 27.92
CA MET A 1 -28.13 30.70 26.69
C MET A 1 -27.52 29.36 27.03
N GLY A 2 -28.18 28.27 26.62
CA GLY A 2 -27.90 26.91 27.08
C GLY A 2 -26.80 26.22 26.25
N VAL A 3 -25.96 25.44 26.93
CA VAL A 3 -25.04 24.50 26.29
C VAL A 3 -25.57 23.08 26.51
N ALA A 4 -25.81 22.37 25.42
CA ALA A 4 -26.37 21.02 25.44
C ALA A 4 -25.30 20.01 25.88
N SER A 5 -25.65 19.24 26.91
CA SER A 5 -24.91 18.08 27.42
C SER A 5 -25.07 16.91 26.44
N SER A 6 -23.98 16.47 25.79
CA SER A 6 -24.01 15.33 24.89
C SER A 6 -23.82 14.03 25.68
N SER A 7 -24.95 13.35 25.92
CA SER A 7 -25.06 12.02 26.50
C SER A 7 -24.27 10.99 25.71
N MET A 8 -23.46 10.20 26.43
CA MET A 8 -22.83 8.98 25.92
C MET A 8 -23.91 7.90 25.73
N THR A 9 -24.34 7.67 24.50
CA THR A 9 -25.18 6.53 24.14
C THR A 9 -24.30 5.29 23.92
N SER A 10 -24.39 4.36 24.87
CA SER A 10 -23.82 3.01 24.81
C SER A 10 -24.40 2.23 23.62
N TYR A 11 -23.60 1.95 22.59
CA TYR A 11 -23.98 0.99 21.55
C TYR A 11 -23.66 -0.44 22.02
N PRO A 12 -24.60 -1.39 21.91
CA PRO A 12 -24.36 -2.77 22.32
C PRO A 12 -23.45 -3.50 21.33
N ILE A 13 -22.48 -4.25 21.86
CA ILE A 13 -21.61 -5.15 21.09
C ILE A 13 -22.41 -6.43 20.77
N PRO A 14 -22.66 -6.77 19.49
CA PRO A 14 -23.27 -8.05 19.16
C PRO A 14 -22.26 -9.18 19.40
N LYS A 15 -22.62 -10.12 20.27
CA LYS A 15 -21.89 -11.36 20.52
C LYS A 15 -22.09 -12.29 19.31
N GLY A 16 -21.05 -12.45 18.49
CA GLY A 16 -21.05 -13.41 17.40
C GLY A 16 -20.85 -14.84 17.92
N SER A 17 -21.91 -15.63 17.93
CA SER A 17 -21.90 -17.07 18.20
C SER A 17 -22.03 -17.87 16.91
N ALA A 18 -21.16 -18.87 16.78
CA ALA A 18 -21.34 -20.16 16.12
C ALA A 18 -21.84 -20.21 14.66
N GLY A 19 -20.88 -20.53 13.77
CA GLY A 19 -20.91 -21.56 12.72
C GLY A 19 -22.14 -21.72 11.84
N LEU A 20 -21.93 -21.71 10.51
CA LEU A 20 -22.75 -22.49 9.57
C LEU A 20 -21.93 -22.92 8.35
N THR A 21 -22.05 -24.20 8.03
CA THR A 21 -21.52 -24.88 6.85
C THR A 21 -22.31 -24.56 5.58
N SER A 22 -21.68 -24.71 4.41
CA SER A 22 -22.25 -25.18 3.12
C SER A 22 -22.25 -24.21 1.92
N LYS A 23 -21.32 -24.48 0.99
CA LYS A 23 -21.44 -24.56 -0.49
C LYS A 23 -22.18 -23.44 -1.27
N ASN A 24 -21.43 -22.53 -1.91
CA ASN A 24 -21.24 -22.43 -3.39
C ASN A 24 -20.42 -21.18 -3.76
N PRO A 25 -19.72 -21.18 -4.92
CA PRO A 25 -18.72 -20.18 -5.29
C PRO A 25 -19.36 -18.99 -5.99
N THR A 26 -18.69 -17.83 -5.90
CA THR A 26 -18.87 -16.57 -6.64
C THR A 26 -19.25 -15.40 -5.71
N GLU A 27 -18.29 -14.88 -4.95
CA GLU A 27 -18.29 -13.45 -4.61
C GLU A 27 -16.87 -12.97 -4.26
N SER A 28 -16.12 -12.64 -5.31
CA SER A 28 -14.77 -12.07 -5.25
C SER A 28 -14.82 -10.60 -4.82
N ALA A 29 -15.21 -10.34 -3.56
CA ALA A 29 -15.22 -8.99 -3.01
C ALA A 29 -14.58 -8.87 -1.62
N LEU A 30 -14.33 -9.97 -0.90
CA LEU A 30 -13.71 -9.92 0.45
C LEU A 30 -12.73 -11.09 0.73
N GLU A 31 -12.32 -11.84 -0.29
CA GLU A 31 -11.28 -12.85 -0.10
C GLU A 31 -9.90 -12.19 -0.23
N ALA A 32 -9.18 -12.12 0.90
CA ALA A 32 -7.77 -11.83 0.87
C ALA A 32 -7.10 -12.80 -0.10
N PRO A 33 -6.36 -12.32 -1.12
CA PRO A 33 -5.73 -13.20 -2.11
C PRO A 33 -4.94 -14.29 -1.40
N ASN A 34 -5.09 -15.53 -1.87
CA ASN A 34 -4.43 -16.69 -1.28
C ASN A 34 -2.93 -16.40 -1.13
N ARG A 35 -2.29 -16.93 -0.08
CA ARG A 35 -0.89 -16.61 0.27
C ARG A 35 0.07 -16.71 -0.93
N ASN A 36 -0.16 -17.67 -1.83
CA ASN A 36 0.62 -17.87 -3.05
C ASN A 36 0.40 -16.75 -4.09
N GLN A 37 -0.83 -16.24 -4.26
CA GLN A 37 -1.12 -15.12 -5.15
C GLN A 37 -0.43 -13.83 -4.68
N ARG A 38 -0.34 -13.62 -3.36
CA ARG A 38 0.43 -12.48 -2.81
C ARG A 38 1.92 -12.62 -3.05
N ALA A 39 2.47 -13.83 -2.95
CA ALA A 39 3.88 -14.08 -3.26
C ALA A 39 4.20 -13.72 -4.72
N HIS A 40 3.39 -14.20 -5.68
CA HIS A 40 3.54 -13.85 -7.09
C HIS A 40 3.37 -12.36 -7.36
N CYS A 41 2.42 -11.70 -6.69
CA CYS A 41 2.26 -10.25 -6.76
C CYS A 41 3.51 -9.50 -6.28
N TRP A 42 4.14 -9.94 -5.18
CA TRP A 42 5.37 -9.31 -4.69
C TRP A 42 6.56 -9.58 -5.60
N GLU A 43 6.69 -10.78 -6.17
CA GLU A 43 7.72 -11.11 -7.16
C GLU A 43 7.59 -10.23 -8.41
N ALA A 44 6.37 -10.09 -8.95
CA ALA A 44 6.11 -9.24 -10.11
C ALA A 44 6.34 -7.75 -9.80
N ARG A 45 5.94 -7.30 -8.60
CA ARG A 45 6.23 -5.93 -8.12
C ARG A 45 7.73 -5.65 -8.09
N ASP A 46 8.49 -6.55 -7.49
CA ASP A 46 9.93 -6.36 -7.30
C ASP A 46 10.67 -6.42 -8.63
N ALA A 47 10.23 -7.25 -9.58
CA ALA A 47 10.73 -7.24 -10.94
C ALA A 47 10.47 -5.91 -11.66
N PHE A 48 9.24 -5.38 -11.59
CA PHE A 48 8.89 -4.09 -12.18
C PHE A 48 9.72 -2.95 -11.56
N PHE A 49 9.82 -2.90 -10.24
CA PHE A 49 10.59 -1.87 -9.55
C PHE A 49 12.10 -1.98 -9.79
N LYS A 50 12.65 -3.19 -9.90
CA LYS A 50 14.04 -3.38 -10.28
C LYS A 50 14.33 -2.79 -11.66
N CYS A 51 13.46 -3.03 -12.64
CA CYS A 51 13.60 -2.43 -13.97
C CYS A 51 13.55 -0.89 -13.91
N LEU A 52 12.62 -0.32 -13.13
CA LEU A 52 12.55 1.13 -12.93
C LEU A 52 13.80 1.70 -12.24
N ASP A 53 14.40 0.97 -11.30
CA ASP A 53 15.64 1.37 -10.64
C ASP A 53 16.83 1.36 -11.62
N GLU A 54 16.92 0.33 -12.48
CA GLU A 54 17.93 0.24 -13.54
C GLU A 54 17.80 1.37 -14.57
N SER A 55 16.58 1.84 -14.81
CA SER A 55 16.31 2.95 -15.71
C SER A 55 16.23 4.33 -15.06
N SER A 56 16.53 4.42 -13.75
CA SER A 56 16.47 5.65 -12.95
C SER A 56 15.10 6.35 -12.93
N ILE A 57 14.00 5.59 -13.09
CA ILE A 57 12.63 6.09 -12.97
C ILE A 57 12.12 5.90 -11.54
N ILE A 58 11.93 7.00 -10.83
CA ILE A 58 11.28 6.99 -9.51
C ILE A 58 9.75 7.04 -9.63
N ASP A 59 9.24 7.96 -10.46
CA ASP A 59 7.81 8.21 -10.62
C ASP A 59 7.28 7.62 -11.92
N SER A 60 6.86 6.34 -11.84
CA SER A 60 6.18 5.65 -12.95
C SER A 60 4.71 6.05 -13.10
N VAL A 61 4.14 6.88 -12.20
CA VAL A 61 2.76 7.35 -12.28
C VAL A 61 2.67 8.57 -13.18
N THR A 62 3.63 9.49 -13.07
CA THR A 62 3.74 10.66 -13.94
C THR A 62 4.44 10.34 -15.25
N ASN A 63 5.44 9.44 -15.26
CA ASN A 63 6.20 9.08 -16.46
C ASN A 63 5.79 7.71 -17.02
N GLN A 64 4.49 7.51 -17.27
CA GLN A 64 3.96 6.22 -17.74
C GLN A 64 4.57 5.82 -19.08
N ASP A 65 4.68 6.76 -20.03
CA ASP A 65 5.25 6.47 -21.35
C ASP A 65 6.69 5.95 -21.29
N LEU A 66 7.51 6.52 -20.40
CA LEU A 66 8.90 6.09 -20.22
C LEU A 66 8.97 4.74 -19.50
N ALA A 67 8.14 4.56 -18.48
CA ALA A 67 8.04 3.29 -17.75
C ALA A 67 7.55 2.15 -18.66
N GLU A 68 6.60 2.39 -19.55
CA GLU A 68 6.11 1.40 -20.51
C GLU A 68 7.16 1.05 -21.57
N ARG A 69 7.90 2.05 -22.07
CA ARG A 69 8.96 1.81 -23.06
C ARG A 69 10.12 0.99 -22.52
N GLN A 70 10.49 1.19 -21.25
CA GLN A 70 11.64 0.54 -20.65
C GLN A 70 11.27 -0.74 -19.91
N CYS A 71 10.14 -0.73 -19.20
CA CYS A 71 9.73 -1.78 -18.26
C CYS A 71 8.29 -2.28 -18.53
N GLY A 72 7.80 -2.13 -19.76
CA GLY A 72 6.43 -2.51 -20.11
C GLY A 72 6.13 -3.99 -19.93
N LYS A 73 7.12 -4.88 -20.14
CA LYS A 73 6.94 -6.32 -19.96
C LYS A 73 6.67 -6.67 -18.50
N GLU A 74 7.50 -6.13 -17.61
CA GLU A 74 7.39 -6.28 -16.16
C GLU A 74 6.16 -5.54 -15.63
N GLY A 75 5.78 -4.42 -16.25
CA GLY A 75 4.56 -3.67 -15.94
C GLY A 75 3.29 -4.45 -16.21
N VAL A 76 3.21 -5.12 -17.37
CA VAL A 76 2.09 -6.02 -17.71
C VAL A 76 2.04 -7.19 -16.73
N ALA A 77 3.18 -7.83 -16.45
CA ALA A 77 3.24 -8.93 -15.48
C ALA A 77 2.82 -8.47 -14.07
N PHE A 78 3.17 -7.24 -13.67
CA PHE A 78 2.75 -6.66 -12.39
C PHE A 78 1.23 -6.41 -12.35
N ASP A 79 0.66 -5.91 -13.44
CA ASP A 79 -0.78 -5.64 -13.53
C ASP A 79 -1.62 -6.93 -13.62
N GLU A 80 -1.08 -8.02 -14.20
CA GLU A 80 -1.75 -9.33 -14.28
C GLU A 80 -1.67 -10.14 -12.98
N ASN A 81 -0.54 -10.09 -12.27
CA ASN A 81 -0.31 -10.90 -11.07
C ASN A 81 -0.77 -10.22 -9.76
N CYS A 82 -1.05 -8.92 -9.78
CA CYS A 82 -1.55 -8.18 -8.63
C CYS A 82 -2.96 -7.65 -8.82
N ALA A 83 -3.67 -7.44 -7.71
CA ALA A 83 -4.90 -6.66 -7.73
C ALA A 83 -4.62 -5.21 -8.16
N SER A 84 -5.47 -4.64 -9.01
CA SER A 84 -5.30 -3.27 -9.53
C SER A 84 -5.20 -2.21 -8.43
N SER A 85 -5.91 -2.39 -7.31
CA SER A 85 -5.81 -1.51 -6.14
C SER A 85 -4.43 -1.55 -5.48
N TRP A 86 -3.77 -2.72 -5.46
CA TRP A 86 -2.42 -2.90 -4.93
C TRP A 86 -1.38 -2.28 -5.85
N VAL A 87 -1.51 -2.48 -7.16
CA VAL A 87 -0.65 -1.85 -8.17
C VAL A 87 -0.64 -0.33 -8.01
N GLN A 88 -1.84 0.28 -7.99
CA GLN A 88 -1.98 1.72 -7.84
C GLN A 88 -1.42 2.21 -6.51
N TYR A 89 -1.65 1.47 -5.43
CA TYR A 89 -1.09 1.78 -4.12
C TYR A 89 0.44 1.75 -4.12
N PHE A 90 1.06 0.69 -4.65
CA PHE A 90 2.52 0.55 -4.66
C PHE A 90 3.20 1.60 -5.53
N LYS A 91 2.67 1.87 -6.74
CA LYS A 91 3.20 2.91 -7.63
C LYS A 91 3.21 4.27 -6.93
N LYS A 92 2.10 4.64 -6.24
CA LYS A 92 2.02 5.88 -5.44
C LYS A 92 2.93 5.86 -4.22
N ARG A 93 3.01 4.73 -3.52
CA ARG A 93 3.81 4.58 -2.30
C ARG A 93 5.30 4.81 -2.55
N ARG A 94 5.83 4.31 -3.67
CA ARG A 94 7.23 4.52 -4.08
C ARG A 94 7.57 6.01 -4.20
N VAL A 95 6.70 6.79 -4.85
CA VAL A 95 6.87 8.26 -5.00
C VAL A 95 6.77 8.98 -3.65
N MET A 96 5.80 8.60 -2.84
CA MET A 96 5.59 9.22 -1.52
C MET A 96 6.74 8.93 -0.56
N GLU A 97 7.23 7.69 -0.51
CA GLU A 97 8.37 7.30 0.32
C GLU A 97 9.66 7.98 -0.14
N HIS A 98 9.86 8.13 -1.46
CA HIS A 98 10.99 8.89 -1.99
C HIS A 98 10.96 10.36 -1.52
N LYS A 99 9.85 11.07 -1.75
CA LYS A 99 9.68 12.47 -1.30
C LYS A 99 9.80 12.62 0.21
N ARG A 100 9.26 11.67 0.96
CA ARG A 100 9.39 11.63 2.43
C ARG A 100 10.86 11.54 2.82
N ASN A 101 11.62 10.65 2.20
CA ASN A 101 13.04 10.46 2.49
C ASN A 101 13.84 11.71 2.12
N GLU A 102 13.62 12.32 0.95
CA GLU A 102 14.25 13.59 0.57
C GLU A 102 13.96 14.71 1.59
N THR A 103 12.71 14.81 2.02
CA THR A 103 12.31 15.81 3.03
C THR A 103 13.00 15.56 4.37
N ILE A 104 13.10 14.30 4.79
CA ILE A 104 13.80 13.93 6.03
C ILE A 104 15.29 14.27 5.93
N GLU A 105 15.94 13.96 4.81
CA GLU A 105 17.36 14.27 4.60
C GLU A 105 17.59 15.80 4.58
N LYS A 106 16.69 16.57 3.97
CA LYS A 106 16.74 18.04 4.00
C LYS A 106 16.59 18.58 5.42
N LEU A 107 15.60 18.11 6.19
CA LEU A 107 15.39 18.54 7.57
C LEU A 107 16.58 18.18 8.48
N LYS A 108 17.19 17.00 8.29
CA LYS A 108 18.43 16.62 8.99
C LYS A 108 19.58 17.57 8.66
N ALA A 109 19.74 17.94 7.39
CA ALA A 109 20.76 18.89 6.96
C ALA A 109 20.55 20.30 7.57
N GLU A 110 19.29 20.69 7.78
CA GLU A 110 18.89 21.94 8.46
C GLU A 110 19.02 21.86 9.99
N GLY A 111 19.48 20.74 10.55
CA GLY A 111 19.73 20.56 11.99
C GLY A 111 18.49 20.14 12.81
N ALA A 112 17.41 19.69 12.16
CA ALA A 112 16.23 19.22 12.86
C ALA A 112 16.48 17.86 13.55
N LEU A 113 16.19 17.79 14.84
CA LEU A 113 16.27 16.54 15.63
C LEU A 113 14.99 15.70 15.42
N PRO A 114 15.10 14.37 15.31
CA PRO A 114 13.94 13.49 15.26
C PRO A 114 13.13 13.62 16.55
N LEU A 115 11.81 13.72 16.43
CA LEU A 115 10.93 13.86 17.59
C LEU A 115 11.01 12.59 18.47
N PRO A 116 11.27 12.73 19.79
CA PRO A 116 11.22 11.59 20.70
C PRO A 116 9.78 11.05 20.76
N GLY A 117 9.60 9.76 20.44
CA GLY A 117 8.29 9.09 20.48
C GLY A 117 7.51 9.06 19.16
N GLY A 118 8.04 9.62 18.07
CA GLY A 118 7.50 9.47 16.71
C GLY A 118 7.85 8.11 16.13
N GLY A 119 7.27 7.04 16.69
CA GLY A 119 7.53 5.66 16.31
C GLY A 119 7.46 5.44 14.80
N SER A 120 8.61 5.13 14.23
CA SER A 120 8.74 4.27 13.07
C SER A 120 7.82 3.06 13.28
N ARG A 121 6.73 2.98 12.50
CA ARG A 121 6.21 1.66 12.16
C ARG A 121 7.30 1.00 11.31
N ALA A 122 8.21 0.31 11.99
CA ALA A 122 9.19 -0.55 11.36
C ALA A 122 8.44 -1.50 10.40
N PRO A 123 9.01 -1.84 9.23
CA PRO A 123 8.40 -2.83 8.36
C PRO A 123 8.32 -4.15 9.12
N SER A 124 7.09 -4.59 9.44
CA SER A 124 6.84 -5.89 10.04
C SER A 124 7.37 -6.95 9.08
N ARG A 125 8.36 -7.68 9.58
CA ARG A 125 9.01 -8.83 8.93
C ARG A 125 8.02 -9.97 8.67
#